data_AF-A0A1Z5K8D4-F1
#
_entry.id   AF-A0A1Z5K8D4-F1
#
_cell.length_a   1.000
_cell.length_b   1.000
_cell.length_c   1.000
_cell.angle_alpha   90.00
_cell.angle_beta   90.00
_cell.angle_gamma   90.00
#
_symmetry.space_group_name_H-M   'P 1'
#
loop_
_entity.id
_entity.type
_entity.pdbx_description
1 polymer ?
#
loop_
_entity_poly.entity_id
_entity_poly.type
_entity_poly.pdbx_seq_one_letter_code
_entity_poly.pdbx_strand_id
1 'polypeptide(L)'
;MAMGAKLQLEPGSLMETLYDIYIGIVVGANHSFYIVSRWWYLNLFRPILLAFGIDWGVFEAKTAAAGTKETLKVVAVGYGRTGTYSLMLALDELGFPCLHTQHLYEHNEIISMWTNEVFTPAVKANHASMGKPDFQLIVDHGFTATADLPMALYFDQIAEQYPDCKFILTTRDNSEVWFRSWDTLTKSITQPTHLGAWFFTNVRQYSLYLRWLFSVVNKDDSYLTAKLPLPDQNREAAIASYEEHNKRVRELIPADRLLEYNVKQGWEPLCQFLNIAQCPDTPFPKTNSARSVQVQAISATIIPLVIVLFILFTAFAKFFQKATNQTVLQWTNCRSKQLLRKVLLGEKVVYVPSKKQKL
;
A
#
# COMPACT_ATOMS: atom_id res chain seq x y z
N MET A 1 8.37 -9.78 6.54
CA MET A 1 7.84 -10.02 7.91
C MET A 1 6.47 -10.67 7.75
N ALA A 2 6.40 -12.00 7.80
CA ALA A 2 5.15 -12.74 7.59
C ALA A 2 4.26 -12.64 8.84
N MET A 3 3.46 -11.58 8.95
CA MET A 3 2.43 -11.44 9.99
C MET A 3 1.06 -11.33 9.31
N GLY A 4 0.43 -12.47 9.01
CA GLY A 4 -0.92 -12.45 8.43
C GLY A 4 -1.64 -13.78 8.23
N ALA A 5 -0.99 -14.93 8.32
CA ALA A 5 -1.60 -16.20 7.87
C ALA A 5 -2.15 -17.13 8.97
N LYS A 6 -2.10 -16.78 10.27
CA LYS A 6 -2.19 -17.81 11.33
C LYS A 6 -3.54 -18.04 12.02
N LEU A 7 -4.61 -17.34 11.69
CA LEU A 7 -5.89 -17.50 12.40
C LEU A 7 -7.07 -17.69 11.44
N GLN A 8 -7.63 -18.91 11.39
CA GLN A 8 -8.97 -19.13 10.86
C GLN A 8 -9.97 -18.63 11.90
N LEU A 9 -10.53 -17.45 11.65
CA LEU A 9 -11.56 -16.86 12.50
C LEU A 9 -12.93 -17.14 11.88
N GLU A 10 -13.93 -17.37 12.73
CA GLU A 10 -15.31 -17.56 12.27
C GLU A 10 -15.76 -16.34 11.45
N PRO A 11 -16.29 -16.55 10.23
CA PRO A 11 -16.75 -15.45 9.38
C PRO A 11 -17.82 -14.61 10.09
N GLY A 12 -17.62 -13.29 10.12
CA GLY A 12 -18.52 -12.35 10.78
C GLY A 12 -18.35 -12.22 12.29
N SER A 13 -17.40 -12.95 12.89
CA SER A 13 -17.14 -12.85 14.33
C SER A 13 -16.50 -11.50 14.72
N LEU A 14 -16.65 -11.15 16.01
CA LEU A 14 -15.95 -10.01 16.60
C LEU A 14 -14.42 -10.17 16.47
N MET A 15 -13.92 -11.38 16.63
CA MET A 15 -12.49 -11.66 16.51
C MET A 15 -11.97 -11.43 15.09
N GLU A 16 -12.70 -11.83 14.05
CA GLU A 16 -12.35 -11.52 12.66
C GLU A 16 -12.28 -10.00 12.44
N THR A 17 -13.25 -9.27 12.99
CA THR A 17 -13.29 -7.80 12.89
C THR A 17 -12.10 -7.15 13.59
N LEU A 18 -11.76 -7.56 14.82
CA LEU A 18 -10.61 -7.04 15.56
C LEU A 18 -9.29 -7.38 14.87
N TYR A 19 -9.18 -8.57 14.28
CA TYR A 19 -8.01 -9.00 13.53
C TYR A 19 -7.81 -8.17 12.27
N ASP A 20 -8.87 -7.92 11.50
CA ASP A 20 -8.82 -7.04 10.33
C ASP A 20 -8.35 -5.62 10.69
N ILE A 21 -8.84 -5.08 11.82
CA ILE A 21 -8.41 -3.77 12.33
C ILE A 21 -6.93 -3.80 12.69
N TYR A 22 -6.49 -4.81 13.43
CA TYR A 22 -5.08 -4.97 13.82
C TYR A 22 -4.17 -5.04 12.59
N ILE A 23 -4.47 -5.91 11.62
CA ILE A 23 -3.70 -6.05 10.38
C ILE A 23 -3.68 -4.74 9.61
N GLY A 24 -4.83 -4.07 9.47
CA GLY A 24 -4.88 -2.75 8.82
C GLY A 24 -3.99 -1.71 9.50
N ILE A 25 -3.97 -1.66 10.84
CA ILE A 25 -3.11 -0.74 11.59
C ILE A 25 -1.63 -1.08 11.35
N VAL A 26 -1.24 -2.35 11.48
CA VAL A 26 0.16 -2.79 11.31
C VAL A 26 0.66 -2.49 9.90
N VAL A 27 -0.11 -2.85 8.88
CA VAL A 27 0.29 -2.64 7.48
C VAL A 27 0.35 -1.14 7.17
N GLY A 28 -0.62 -0.34 7.61
CA GLY A 28 -0.56 1.10 7.37
C GLY A 28 0.56 1.80 8.15
N ALA A 29 0.89 1.33 9.36
CA ALA A 29 2.06 1.80 10.09
C ALA A 29 3.37 1.52 9.33
N ASN A 30 3.51 0.34 8.74
CA ASN A 30 4.66 -0.01 7.90
C ASN A 30 4.73 0.87 6.66
N HIS A 31 3.60 1.13 5.98
CA HIS A 31 3.55 2.06 4.85
C HIS A 31 4.01 3.46 5.27
N SER A 32 3.49 4.00 6.38
CA SER A 32 3.91 5.30 6.91
C SER A 32 5.40 5.31 7.22
N PHE A 33 5.90 4.28 7.90
CA PHE A 33 7.31 4.18 8.24
C PHE A 33 8.19 4.13 6.99
N TYR A 34 7.79 3.39 5.96
CA TYR A 34 8.53 3.33 4.70
C TYR A 34 8.55 4.70 3.99
N ILE A 35 7.38 5.35 3.86
CA ILE A 35 7.26 6.68 3.23
C ILE A 35 8.09 7.72 3.99
N VAL A 36 8.03 7.71 5.32
CA VAL A 36 8.73 8.66 6.18
C VAL A 36 10.23 8.39 6.18
N SER A 37 10.68 7.14 6.38
CA SER A 37 12.10 6.79 6.47
C SER A 37 12.88 7.04 5.18
N ARG A 38 12.22 6.97 4.02
CA ARG A 38 12.80 7.30 2.70
C ARG A 38 12.54 8.73 2.26
N TRP A 39 11.98 9.58 3.13
CA TRP A 39 11.87 11.00 2.86
C TRP A 39 13.25 11.65 2.97
N TRP A 40 13.75 12.15 1.85
CA TRP A 40 15.09 12.71 1.73
C TRP A 40 15.38 13.87 2.71
N TYR A 41 14.35 14.57 3.21
CA TYR A 41 14.51 15.57 4.26
C TYR A 41 14.88 14.99 5.64
N LEU A 42 14.52 13.75 5.97
CA LEU A 42 15.03 13.13 7.20
C LEU A 42 16.53 12.84 7.14
N ASN A 43 17.06 12.58 5.93
CA ASN A 43 18.51 12.50 5.72
C ASN A 43 19.21 13.86 5.93
N LEU A 44 18.52 14.99 5.73
CA LEU A 44 19.05 16.33 6.08
C LEU A 44 19.19 16.51 7.60
N PHE A 45 18.32 15.87 8.41
CA PHE A 45 18.41 15.89 9.88
C PHE A 45 19.25 14.76 10.46
N ARG A 46 19.64 13.77 9.67
CA ARG A 46 20.46 12.64 10.11
C ARG A 46 21.77 13.08 10.79
N PRO A 47 22.54 14.07 10.28
CA PRO A 47 23.72 14.56 11.00
C PRO A 47 23.39 15.16 12.36
N ILE A 48 22.23 15.82 12.49
CA ILE A 48 21.75 16.40 13.73
C ILE A 48 21.33 15.30 14.72
N LEU A 49 20.60 14.29 14.26
CA LEU A 49 20.16 13.16 15.10
C LEU A 49 21.34 12.30 15.58
N LEU A 50 22.32 12.04 14.70
CA LEU A 50 23.57 11.38 15.06
C LEU A 50 24.37 12.20 16.08
N ALA A 51 24.37 13.53 15.97
CA ALA A 51 25.00 14.41 16.96
C ALA A 51 24.32 14.33 18.35
N PHE A 52 23.07 13.86 18.43
CA PHE A 52 22.36 13.57 19.68
C PHE A 52 22.38 12.08 20.06
N GLY A 53 23.20 11.26 19.41
CA GLY A 53 23.35 9.82 19.71
C GLY A 53 22.16 8.96 19.28
N ILE A 54 21.30 9.46 18.38
CA ILE A 54 20.16 8.72 17.84
C ILE A 54 20.56 8.21 16.45
N ASP A 55 20.97 6.95 16.37
CA ASP A 55 21.19 6.26 15.10
C ASP A 55 19.93 5.52 14.68
N TRP A 56 19.21 6.07 13.69
CA TRP A 56 18.06 5.41 13.09
C TRP A 56 18.53 4.74 11.80
N GLY A 57 18.76 3.44 11.88
CA GLY A 57 19.35 2.64 10.80
C GLY A 57 18.62 2.81 9.47
N VAL A 58 19.39 2.82 8.38
CA VAL A 58 18.84 2.72 7.02
C VAL A 58 18.29 1.30 6.89
N PHE A 59 17.00 1.17 6.58
CA PHE A 59 16.46 -0.09 6.08
C PHE A 59 17.03 -0.31 4.67
N GLU A 60 18.25 -0.83 4.62
CA GLU A 60 18.77 -1.45 3.41
C GLU A 60 17.83 -2.61 3.09
N ALA A 61 17.21 -2.55 1.91
CA ALA A 61 16.54 -3.70 1.36
C ALA A 61 17.57 -4.83 1.35
N LYS A 62 17.23 -5.99 1.94
CA LYS A 62 18.05 -7.19 1.77
C LYS A 62 18.23 -7.39 0.27
N THR A 63 19.41 -7.09 -0.25
CA THR A 63 19.82 -7.56 -1.55
C THR A 63 19.91 -9.07 -1.42
N ALA A 64 19.06 -9.77 -2.16
CA ALA A 64 19.19 -11.22 -2.31
C ALA A 64 20.62 -11.50 -2.81
N ALA A 65 21.22 -12.58 -2.30
CA ALA A 65 22.54 -12.99 -2.73
C ALA A 65 22.53 -13.24 -4.24
N ALA A 66 23.30 -12.45 -4.99
CA ALA A 66 23.56 -12.71 -6.39
C ALA A 66 24.23 -14.08 -6.51
N GLY A 67 23.56 -15.03 -7.15
CA GLY A 67 24.16 -16.34 -7.38
C GLY A 67 23.21 -17.51 -7.60
N THR A 68 22.24 -17.40 -8.50
CA THR A 68 21.77 -18.50 -9.36
C THR A 68 21.07 -17.92 -10.59
N LYS A 69 21.08 -18.64 -11.72
CA LYS A 69 20.24 -18.33 -12.91
C LYS A 69 18.76 -18.61 -12.57
N GLU A 70 18.18 -17.85 -11.65
CA GLU A 70 16.75 -17.96 -11.39
C GLU A 70 15.96 -17.37 -12.57
N THR A 71 14.72 -17.83 -12.75
CA THR A 71 13.79 -17.37 -13.79
C THR A 71 12.41 -17.20 -13.15
N LEU A 72 11.49 -16.52 -13.83
CA LEU A 72 10.09 -16.50 -13.39
C LEU A 72 9.48 -17.91 -13.56
N LYS A 73 9.07 -18.51 -12.44
CA LYS A 73 8.50 -19.86 -12.36
C LYS A 73 6.97 -19.83 -12.35
N VAL A 74 6.38 -18.86 -11.66
CA VAL A 74 4.91 -18.77 -11.48
C VAL A 74 4.41 -17.33 -11.64
N VAL A 75 3.39 -17.10 -12.46
CA VAL A 75 2.76 -15.78 -12.59
C VAL A 75 1.28 -15.89 -12.31
N ALA A 76 0.80 -15.19 -11.28
CA ALA A 76 -0.62 -15.04 -11.05
C ALA A 76 -1.17 -13.94 -11.96
N VAL A 77 -2.05 -14.34 -12.86
CA VAL A 77 -2.60 -13.51 -13.95
C VAL A 77 -4.02 -13.03 -13.68
N GLY A 78 -4.56 -13.27 -12.48
CA GLY A 78 -5.83 -12.67 -12.08
C GLY A 78 -5.70 -11.18 -11.77
N TYR A 79 -6.75 -10.41 -12.07
CA TYR A 79 -6.84 -9.02 -11.63
C TYR A 79 -6.75 -8.90 -10.11
N GLY A 80 -6.32 -7.73 -9.64
CA GLY A 80 -6.41 -7.39 -8.22
C GLY A 80 -7.80 -7.64 -7.66
N ARG A 81 -7.86 -7.96 -6.36
CA ARG A 81 -9.09 -8.31 -5.62
C ARG A 81 -9.72 -9.66 -5.95
N THR A 82 -8.99 -10.55 -6.60
CA THR A 82 -9.37 -11.96 -6.82
C THR A 82 -8.75 -12.93 -5.81
N GLY A 83 -8.04 -12.42 -4.79
CA GLY A 83 -7.28 -13.22 -3.83
C GLY A 83 -5.77 -13.25 -4.10
N THR A 84 -5.28 -12.39 -5.00
CA THR A 84 -3.86 -12.27 -5.38
C THR A 84 -2.89 -12.17 -4.21
N TYR A 85 -3.22 -11.42 -3.15
CA TYR A 85 -2.33 -11.27 -2.00
C TYR A 85 -2.29 -12.54 -1.13
N SER A 86 -3.44 -13.21 -0.94
CA SER A 86 -3.49 -14.53 -0.31
C SER A 86 -2.66 -15.55 -1.10
N LEU A 87 -2.78 -15.54 -2.43
CA LEU A 87 -1.99 -16.39 -3.30
C LEU A 87 -0.49 -16.06 -3.22
N MET A 88 -0.11 -14.77 -3.16
CA MET A 88 1.29 -14.38 -2.97
C MET A 88 1.87 -14.97 -1.69
N LEU A 89 1.17 -14.86 -0.56
CA LEU A 89 1.63 -15.47 0.70
C LEU A 89 1.74 -16.99 0.60
N ALA A 90 0.82 -17.64 -0.11
CA ALA A 90 0.86 -19.07 -0.34
C ALA A 90 2.06 -19.47 -1.23
N LEU A 91 2.35 -18.71 -2.28
CA LEU A 91 3.50 -18.93 -3.15
C LEU A 91 4.82 -18.75 -2.39
N ASP A 92 4.93 -17.71 -1.55
CA ASP A 92 6.07 -17.51 -0.66
C ASP A 92 6.29 -18.71 0.26
N GLU A 93 5.22 -19.24 0.88
CA GLU A 93 5.28 -20.42 1.75
C GLU A 93 5.69 -21.69 1.00
N LEU A 94 5.31 -21.80 -0.28
CA LEU A 94 5.71 -22.90 -1.17
C LEU A 94 7.13 -22.72 -1.78
N GLY A 95 7.86 -21.69 -1.39
CA GLY A 95 9.23 -21.44 -1.86
C GLY A 95 9.32 -20.73 -3.21
N PHE A 96 8.27 -20.03 -3.61
CA PHE A 96 8.26 -19.13 -4.77
C PHE A 96 8.16 -17.67 -4.30
N PRO A 97 9.29 -17.02 -3.96
CA PRO A 97 9.31 -15.60 -3.60
C PRO A 97 8.51 -14.76 -4.60
N CYS A 98 7.44 -14.12 -4.12
CA CYS A 98 6.41 -13.55 -4.97
C CYS A 98 6.28 -12.03 -4.82
N LEU A 99 6.50 -11.31 -5.93
CA LEU A 99 6.30 -9.87 -6.01
C LEU A 99 4.81 -9.56 -6.20
N HIS A 100 4.20 -8.84 -5.26
CA HIS A 100 2.83 -8.31 -5.36
C HIS A 100 2.84 -6.79 -5.57
N THR A 101 1.78 -6.22 -6.16
CA THR A 101 1.58 -4.76 -6.31
C THR A 101 1.80 -3.95 -5.03
N GLN A 102 1.49 -4.54 -3.87
CA GLN A 102 1.64 -3.91 -2.56
C GLN A 102 3.11 -3.79 -2.14
N HIS A 103 4.03 -4.50 -2.78
CA HIS A 103 5.46 -4.40 -2.56
C HIS A 103 6.13 -3.42 -3.53
N LEU A 104 5.47 -2.99 -4.62
CA LEU A 104 6.14 -2.19 -5.66
C LEU A 104 6.82 -0.94 -5.12
N TYR A 105 6.13 -0.18 -4.25
CA TYR A 105 6.71 1.03 -3.68
C TYR A 105 7.86 0.74 -2.71
N GLU A 106 8.02 -0.50 -2.23
CA GLU A 106 9.12 -0.97 -1.37
C GLU A 106 10.41 -1.19 -2.17
N HIS A 107 10.28 -1.53 -3.47
CA HIS A 107 11.35 -1.82 -4.41
C HIS A 107 11.56 -0.68 -5.41
N ASN A 108 12.33 0.34 -5.01
CA ASN A 108 12.57 1.57 -5.78
C ASN A 108 12.96 1.34 -7.26
N GLU A 109 13.85 0.39 -7.54
CA GLU A 109 14.29 0.11 -8.91
C GLU A 109 13.15 -0.48 -9.75
N ILE A 110 12.39 -1.41 -9.18
CA ILE A 110 11.25 -2.03 -9.85
C ILE A 110 10.16 -0.98 -10.15
N ILE A 111 9.72 -0.19 -9.16
CA ILE A 111 8.70 0.86 -9.42
C ILE A 111 9.23 1.95 -10.37
N SER A 112 10.53 2.23 -10.36
CA SER A 112 11.13 3.18 -11.30
C SER A 112 11.17 2.64 -12.72
N MET A 113 11.48 1.35 -12.92
CA MET A 113 11.39 0.67 -14.21
C MET A 113 9.97 0.77 -14.76
N TRP A 114 8.95 0.41 -13.99
CA TRP A 114 7.55 0.57 -14.40
C TRP A 114 7.17 2.03 -14.69
N THR A 115 7.63 2.96 -13.86
CA THR A 115 7.35 4.39 -14.04
C THR A 115 7.94 4.94 -15.33
N ASN A 116 9.17 4.53 -15.65
CA ASN A 116 9.91 5.06 -16.80
C ASN A 116 9.48 4.40 -18.11
N GLU A 117 9.24 3.09 -18.10
CA GLU A 117 8.93 2.32 -19.30
C GLU A 117 7.43 2.28 -19.64
N VAL A 118 6.55 2.52 -18.65
CA VAL A 118 5.10 2.35 -18.82
C VAL A 118 4.32 3.59 -18.39
N PHE A 119 4.37 3.98 -17.11
CA PHE A 119 3.40 4.95 -16.57
C PHE A 119 3.65 6.37 -17.07
N THR A 120 4.90 6.83 -17.07
CA THR A 120 5.24 8.18 -17.56
C THR A 120 5.03 8.32 -19.07
N PRO A 121 5.46 7.37 -19.91
CA PRO A 121 5.14 7.39 -21.34
C PRO A 121 3.63 7.43 -21.60
N ALA A 122 2.83 6.62 -20.90
CA ALA A 122 1.38 6.60 -21.07
C ALA A 122 0.74 7.95 -20.76
N VAL A 123 1.12 8.58 -19.63
CA VAL A 123 0.63 9.92 -19.28
C VAL A 123 1.08 10.98 -20.28
N LYS A 124 2.34 10.93 -20.75
CA LYS A 124 2.86 11.88 -21.75
C LYS A 124 2.17 11.75 -23.10
N ALA A 125 1.87 10.53 -23.52
CA ALA A 125 1.15 10.25 -24.76
C ALA A 125 -0.37 10.45 -24.63
N ASN A 126 -0.88 10.62 -23.40
CA ASN A 126 -2.30 10.58 -23.09
C ASN A 126 -2.99 9.33 -23.67
N HIS A 127 -2.30 8.20 -23.59
CA HIS A 127 -2.77 6.90 -24.04
C HIS A 127 -2.15 5.77 -23.22
N ALA A 128 -2.98 4.88 -22.67
CA ALA A 128 -2.52 3.78 -21.84
C ALA A 128 -1.88 2.69 -22.71
N SER A 129 -0.57 2.78 -22.87
CA SER A 129 0.24 1.75 -23.50
C SER A 129 0.83 0.79 -22.46
N MET A 130 1.12 -0.43 -22.90
CA MET A 130 1.77 -1.45 -22.06
C MET A 130 3.29 -1.21 -21.95
N GLY A 131 3.92 -0.43 -22.82
CA GLY A 131 5.38 -0.26 -22.80
C GLY A 131 6.14 -1.59 -22.89
N LYS A 132 7.39 -1.62 -22.44
CA LYS A 132 8.27 -2.80 -22.41
C LYS A 132 9.05 -2.88 -21.10
N PRO A 133 8.42 -3.35 -20.00
CA PRO A 133 9.10 -3.51 -18.72
C PRO A 133 10.19 -4.59 -18.81
N ASP A 134 11.21 -4.48 -17.95
CA ASP A 134 12.25 -5.51 -17.81
C ASP A 134 11.86 -6.51 -16.72
N PHE A 135 11.36 -7.68 -17.12
CA PHE A 135 11.02 -8.74 -16.17
C PHE A 135 12.25 -9.39 -15.52
N GLN A 136 13.43 -9.28 -16.14
CA GLN A 136 14.65 -9.82 -15.55
C GLN A 136 15.04 -9.04 -14.29
N LEU A 137 14.77 -7.73 -14.24
CA LEU A 137 14.96 -6.93 -13.03
C LEU A 137 14.16 -7.47 -11.83
N ILE A 138 12.97 -8.04 -12.05
CA ILE A 138 12.18 -8.67 -10.98
C ILE A 138 12.90 -9.92 -10.44
N VAL A 139 13.44 -10.73 -11.35
CA VAL A 139 14.22 -11.92 -11.01
C VAL A 139 15.52 -11.57 -10.30
N ASP A 140 16.20 -10.51 -10.74
CA ASP A 140 17.44 -10.02 -10.13
C ASP A 140 17.22 -9.51 -8.70
N HIS A 141 15.99 -9.09 -8.37
CA HIS A 141 15.55 -8.77 -6.99
C HIS A 141 15.16 -10.00 -6.17
N GLY A 142 15.37 -11.21 -6.70
CA GLY A 142 15.15 -12.48 -6.01
C GLY A 142 13.72 -13.01 -6.08
N PHE A 143 12.88 -12.49 -6.97
CA PHE A 143 11.51 -12.95 -7.14
C PHE A 143 11.41 -13.99 -8.25
N THR A 144 10.79 -15.14 -7.94
CA THR A 144 10.50 -16.19 -8.93
C THR A 144 9.01 -16.29 -9.24
N ALA A 145 8.19 -15.49 -8.55
CA ALA A 145 6.78 -15.36 -8.85
C ALA A 145 6.30 -13.92 -8.83
N THR A 146 5.18 -13.65 -9.51
CA THR A 146 4.51 -12.34 -9.46
C THR A 146 3.00 -12.50 -9.30
N ALA A 147 2.34 -11.50 -8.72
CA ALA A 147 0.90 -11.45 -8.58
C ALA A 147 0.36 -10.02 -8.64
N ASP A 148 -0.90 -9.90 -9.07
CA ASP A 148 -1.63 -8.64 -9.18
C ASP A 148 -1.07 -7.71 -10.30
N LEU A 149 -1.66 -6.53 -10.45
CA LEU A 149 -1.40 -5.58 -11.54
C LEU A 149 -0.20 -4.68 -11.18
N PRO A 150 0.70 -4.33 -12.11
CA PRO A 150 0.58 -4.47 -13.56
C PRO A 150 0.97 -5.85 -14.10
N MET A 151 1.74 -6.65 -13.37
CA MET A 151 2.37 -7.89 -13.87
C MET A 151 1.38 -8.86 -14.53
N ALA A 152 0.19 -9.03 -13.94
CA ALA A 152 -0.84 -9.91 -14.49
C ALA A 152 -1.28 -9.56 -15.93
N LEU A 153 -1.10 -8.32 -16.39
CA LEU A 153 -1.47 -7.87 -17.74
C LEU A 153 -0.44 -8.23 -18.82
N TYR A 154 0.77 -8.64 -18.43
CA TYR A 154 1.88 -8.96 -19.33
C TYR A 154 2.09 -10.48 -19.50
N PHE A 155 1.07 -11.26 -19.18
CA PHE A 155 1.17 -12.71 -19.14
C PHE A 155 1.61 -13.34 -20.47
N ASP A 156 1.25 -12.73 -21.60
CA ASP A 156 1.64 -13.19 -22.94
C ASP A 156 3.12 -12.94 -23.23
N GLN A 157 3.63 -11.75 -22.93
CA GLN A 157 5.05 -11.42 -23.04
C GLN A 157 5.89 -12.29 -22.10
N ILE A 158 5.40 -12.52 -20.88
CA ILE A 158 6.06 -13.40 -19.91
C ILE A 158 6.03 -14.85 -20.39
N ALA A 159 4.93 -15.32 -20.98
CA ALA A 159 4.82 -16.68 -21.50
C ALA A 159 5.80 -16.95 -22.65
N GLU A 160 6.06 -15.94 -23.48
CA GLU A 160 7.06 -15.97 -24.55
C GLU A 160 8.49 -15.97 -24.01
N GLN A 161 8.78 -15.09 -23.04
CA GLN A 161 10.14 -14.96 -22.48
C GLN A 161 10.53 -16.12 -21.55
N TYR A 162 9.57 -16.68 -20.82
CA TYR A 162 9.78 -17.75 -19.84
C TYR A 162 8.88 -18.96 -20.18
N PRO A 163 9.32 -19.86 -21.09
CA PRO A 163 8.49 -20.94 -21.62
C PRO A 163 8.09 -22.00 -20.58
N ASP A 164 8.89 -22.17 -19.53
CA ASP A 164 8.60 -23.11 -18.43
C ASP A 164 7.73 -22.48 -17.32
N CYS A 165 7.36 -21.21 -17.46
CA CYS A 165 6.56 -20.50 -16.47
C CYS A 165 5.12 -21.03 -16.45
N LYS A 166 4.59 -21.26 -15.25
CA LYS A 166 3.20 -21.62 -14.98
C LYS A 166 2.37 -20.40 -14.62
N PHE A 167 1.10 -20.40 -15.00
CA PHE A 167 0.18 -19.30 -14.80
C PHE A 167 -1.00 -19.69 -13.91
N ILE A 168 -1.40 -18.79 -13.02
CA ILE A 168 -2.53 -18.99 -12.12
C ILE A 168 -3.53 -17.85 -12.33
N LEU A 169 -4.66 -18.15 -12.98
CA LEU A 169 -5.76 -17.22 -13.16
C LEU A 169 -6.65 -17.24 -11.91
N THR A 170 -6.45 -16.25 -11.03
CA THR A 170 -7.31 -16.10 -9.86
C THR A 170 -8.65 -15.46 -10.22
N THR A 171 -9.75 -16.09 -9.80
CA THR A 171 -11.11 -15.64 -10.11
C THR A 171 -11.97 -15.48 -8.85
N ARG A 172 -13.10 -14.78 -9.01
CA ARG A 172 -14.13 -14.63 -7.97
C ARG A 172 -15.37 -15.40 -8.39
N ASP A 173 -16.33 -15.51 -7.46
CA ASP A 173 -17.59 -16.22 -7.73
C ASP A 173 -18.36 -15.61 -8.91
N ASN A 174 -18.25 -14.29 -9.13
CA ASN A 174 -18.68 -13.59 -10.33
C ASN A 174 -18.03 -12.19 -10.43
N SER A 175 -18.21 -11.53 -11.57
CA SER A 175 -17.67 -10.20 -11.87
C SER A 175 -18.24 -9.08 -10.99
N GLU A 176 -19.50 -9.16 -10.55
CA GLU A 176 -20.08 -8.18 -9.60
C GLU A 176 -19.41 -8.23 -8.23
N VAL A 177 -19.16 -9.43 -7.73
CA VAL A 177 -18.46 -9.66 -6.46
C VAL A 177 -17.03 -9.15 -6.54
N TRP A 178 -16.38 -9.30 -7.70
CA TRP A 178 -15.09 -8.68 -7.97
C TRP A 178 -15.19 -7.15 -7.97
N PHE A 179 -16.10 -6.56 -8.77
CA PHE A 179 -16.19 -5.11 -8.92
C PHE A 179 -16.48 -4.40 -7.60
N ARG A 180 -17.39 -4.92 -6.76
CA ARG A 180 -17.63 -4.34 -5.42
C ARG A 180 -16.36 -4.29 -4.58
N SER A 181 -15.49 -5.30 -4.65
CA SER A 181 -14.21 -5.28 -3.94
C SER A 181 -13.20 -4.36 -4.60
N TRP A 182 -13.19 -4.27 -5.93
CA TRP A 182 -12.35 -3.35 -6.70
C TRP A 182 -12.67 -1.89 -6.34
N ASP A 183 -13.94 -1.51 -6.45
CA ASP A 183 -14.45 -0.17 -6.12
C ASP A 183 -14.14 0.23 -4.67
N THR A 184 -14.26 -0.71 -3.73
CA THR A 184 -13.90 -0.47 -2.32
C THR A 184 -12.41 -0.19 -2.16
N LEU A 185 -11.53 -0.95 -2.84
CA LEU A 185 -10.09 -0.70 -2.82
C LEU A 185 -9.78 0.66 -3.42
N THR A 186 -10.27 0.94 -4.64
CA THR A 186 -9.95 2.17 -5.37
C THR A 186 -10.34 3.41 -4.59
N LYS A 187 -11.52 3.43 -3.97
CA LYS A 187 -11.97 4.53 -3.09
C LYS A 187 -11.10 4.70 -1.86
N SER A 188 -10.55 3.60 -1.32
CA SER A 188 -9.70 3.63 -0.12
C SER A 188 -8.32 4.21 -0.41
N ILE A 189 -7.77 4.01 -1.61
CA ILE A 189 -6.38 4.38 -1.93
C ILE A 189 -6.24 5.74 -2.64
N THR A 190 -7.27 6.25 -3.32
CA THR A 190 -7.18 7.48 -4.13
C THR A 190 -6.96 8.74 -3.28
N GLN A 191 -7.68 8.87 -2.16
CA GLN A 191 -7.61 10.07 -1.30
C GLN A 191 -6.25 10.22 -0.60
N PRO A 192 -5.67 9.20 0.06
CA PRO A 192 -4.35 9.32 0.67
C PRO A 192 -3.24 9.62 -0.36
N THR A 193 -3.32 9.01 -1.54
CA THR A 193 -2.33 9.18 -2.62
C THR A 193 -2.29 10.63 -3.12
N HIS A 194 -3.44 11.31 -3.20
CA HIS A 194 -3.51 12.71 -3.60
C HIS A 194 -2.66 13.63 -2.70
N LEU A 195 -2.76 13.47 -1.38
CA LEU A 195 -2.02 14.29 -0.42
C LEU A 195 -0.52 13.96 -0.41
N GLY A 196 -0.17 12.67 -0.45
CA GLY A 196 1.23 12.25 -0.38
C GLY A 196 2.05 12.53 -1.64
N ALA A 197 1.43 12.55 -2.82
CA ALA A 197 2.14 12.72 -4.10
C ALA A 197 2.85 14.09 -4.23
N TRP A 198 2.44 15.10 -3.45
CA TRP A 198 3.09 16.40 -3.41
C TRP A 198 4.44 16.39 -2.68
N PHE A 199 4.63 15.46 -1.74
CA PHE A 199 5.77 15.50 -0.80
C PHE A 199 6.72 14.32 -0.97
N PHE A 200 6.28 13.21 -1.57
CA PHE A 200 7.03 11.95 -1.61
C PHE A 200 7.12 11.38 -3.03
N THR A 201 8.35 11.18 -3.53
CA THR A 201 8.62 10.68 -4.89
C THR A 201 7.95 9.33 -5.16
N ASN A 202 8.06 8.34 -4.26
CA ASN A 202 7.45 7.03 -4.45
C ASN A 202 5.92 7.12 -4.49
N VAL A 203 5.32 8.04 -3.73
CA VAL A 203 3.86 8.28 -3.78
C VAL A 203 3.47 8.94 -5.10
N ARG A 204 4.33 9.82 -5.65
CA ARG A 204 4.15 10.36 -7.01
C ARG A 204 4.24 9.28 -8.09
N GLN A 205 5.21 8.37 -8.00
CA GLN A 205 5.31 7.22 -8.90
C GLN A 205 4.06 6.32 -8.79
N TYR A 206 3.61 6.05 -7.56
CA TYR A 206 2.37 5.31 -7.32
C TYR A 206 1.13 6.03 -7.88
N SER A 207 1.09 7.37 -7.82
CA SER A 207 0.03 8.16 -8.46
C SER A 207 0.01 7.99 -9.98
N LEU A 208 1.18 7.92 -10.64
CA LEU A 208 1.28 7.61 -12.07
C LEU A 208 0.81 6.18 -12.38
N TYR A 209 1.18 5.22 -11.53
CA TYR A 209 0.67 3.86 -11.61
C TYR A 209 -0.86 3.82 -11.54
N LEU A 210 -1.48 4.48 -10.56
CA LEU A 210 -2.94 4.49 -10.42
C LEU A 210 -3.65 5.11 -11.63
N ARG A 211 -3.09 6.17 -12.21
CA ARG A 211 -3.60 6.78 -13.45
C ARG A 211 -3.61 5.80 -14.61
N TRP A 212 -2.48 5.13 -14.82
CA TRP A 212 -2.35 4.11 -15.86
C TRP A 212 -3.29 2.93 -15.61
N LEU A 213 -3.31 2.41 -14.38
CA LEU A 213 -4.16 1.30 -13.96
C LEU A 213 -5.64 1.61 -14.18
N PHE A 214 -6.09 2.80 -13.77
CA PHE A 214 -7.48 3.19 -13.93
C PHE A 214 -7.83 3.38 -15.40
N SER A 215 -6.93 3.93 -16.23
CA SER A 215 -7.16 3.97 -17.67
C SER A 215 -7.31 2.56 -18.26
N VAL A 216 -6.41 1.63 -17.94
CA VAL A 216 -6.46 0.25 -18.46
C VAL A 216 -7.72 -0.50 -18.00
N VAL A 217 -8.06 -0.42 -16.71
CA VAL A 217 -9.21 -1.12 -16.16
C VAL A 217 -10.52 -0.52 -16.67
N ASN A 218 -10.64 0.80 -16.76
CA ASN A 218 -11.87 1.46 -17.24
C ASN A 218 -11.90 1.61 -18.78
N LYS A 219 -10.83 1.22 -19.48
CA LYS A 219 -10.64 1.45 -20.92
C LYS A 219 -10.90 2.92 -21.31
N ASP A 220 -10.39 3.85 -20.51
CA ASP A 220 -10.61 5.29 -20.66
C ASP A 220 -9.35 6.10 -20.34
N ASP A 221 -8.74 6.68 -21.38
CA ASP A 221 -7.52 7.48 -21.25
C ASP A 221 -7.73 8.81 -20.50
N SER A 222 -8.97 9.23 -20.24
CA SER A 222 -9.25 10.43 -19.45
C SER A 222 -8.66 10.34 -18.02
N TYR A 223 -8.52 9.13 -17.46
CA TYR A 223 -7.91 8.91 -16.14
C TYR A 223 -6.42 9.29 -16.10
N LEU A 224 -5.72 9.26 -17.24
CA LEU A 224 -4.29 9.56 -17.30
C LEU A 224 -4.00 11.00 -16.90
N THR A 225 -4.87 11.93 -17.27
CA THR A 225 -4.72 13.37 -17.02
C THR A 225 -5.77 13.96 -16.07
N ALA A 226 -6.68 13.13 -15.54
CA ALA A 226 -7.69 13.54 -14.58
C ALA A 226 -7.12 14.24 -13.34
N LYS A 227 -7.91 15.14 -12.75
CA LYS A 227 -7.55 15.78 -11.48
C LYS A 227 -7.51 14.75 -10.36
N LEU A 228 -6.66 14.96 -9.37
CA LEU A 228 -6.66 14.17 -8.14
C LEU A 228 -7.67 14.76 -7.14
N PRO A 229 -8.32 13.93 -6.30
CA PRO A 229 -8.35 12.46 -6.35
C PRO A 229 -8.96 11.95 -7.67
N LEU A 230 -8.49 10.81 -8.17
CA LEU A 230 -8.99 10.26 -9.45
C LEU A 230 -10.51 9.99 -9.38
N PRO A 231 -11.24 10.11 -10.50
CA PRO A 231 -12.66 9.78 -10.56
C PRO A 231 -12.96 8.35 -10.10
N ASP A 232 -14.21 8.13 -9.69
CA ASP A 232 -14.72 6.79 -9.37
C ASP A 232 -14.61 5.85 -10.58
N GLN A 233 -14.59 4.54 -10.32
CA GLN A 233 -14.51 3.53 -11.38
C GLN A 233 -15.83 3.45 -12.15
N ASN A 234 -15.74 3.34 -13.47
CA ASN A 234 -16.86 2.98 -14.33
C ASN A 234 -17.13 1.48 -14.18
N ARG A 235 -18.29 1.13 -13.64
CA ARG A 235 -18.64 -0.24 -13.32
C ARG A 235 -18.69 -1.14 -14.55
N GLU A 236 -19.43 -0.73 -15.56
CA GLU A 236 -19.65 -1.53 -16.77
C GLU A 236 -18.34 -1.75 -17.51
N ALA A 237 -17.52 -0.70 -17.65
CA ALA A 237 -16.23 -0.79 -18.32
C ALA A 237 -15.22 -1.64 -17.55
N ALA A 238 -15.16 -1.48 -16.22
CA ALA A 238 -14.27 -2.27 -15.37
C ALA A 238 -14.63 -3.77 -15.40
N ILE A 239 -15.92 -4.11 -15.33
CA ILE A 239 -16.41 -5.49 -15.43
C ILE A 239 -16.07 -6.08 -16.80
N ALA A 240 -16.35 -5.34 -17.89
CA ALA A 240 -16.02 -5.79 -19.23
C ALA A 240 -14.52 -6.04 -19.42
N SER A 241 -13.67 -5.15 -18.89
CA SER A 241 -12.21 -5.29 -18.90
C SER A 241 -11.75 -6.54 -18.15
N TYR A 242 -12.31 -6.80 -16.96
CA TYR A 242 -12.02 -7.99 -16.16
C TYR A 242 -12.41 -9.29 -16.89
N GLU A 243 -13.61 -9.36 -17.45
CA GLU A 243 -14.10 -10.55 -18.16
C GLU A 243 -13.31 -10.81 -19.44
N GLU A 244 -12.99 -9.76 -20.20
CA GLU A 244 -12.16 -9.84 -21.40
C GLU A 244 -10.74 -10.32 -21.09
N HIS A 245 -10.12 -9.82 -20.02
CA HIS A 245 -8.81 -10.28 -19.58
C HIS A 245 -8.82 -11.77 -19.23
N ASN A 246 -9.78 -12.21 -18.42
CA ASN A 246 -9.90 -13.63 -18.05
C ASN A 246 -10.12 -14.51 -19.28
N LYS A 247 -10.94 -14.07 -20.24
CA LYS A 247 -11.14 -14.77 -21.51
C LYS A 247 -9.82 -14.88 -22.29
N ARG A 248 -9.10 -13.78 -22.46
CA ARG A 248 -7.84 -13.73 -23.20
C ARG A 248 -6.77 -14.63 -22.56
N VAL A 249 -6.68 -14.68 -21.22
CA VAL A 249 -5.78 -15.61 -20.52
C VAL A 249 -6.09 -17.06 -20.87
N ARG A 250 -7.37 -17.46 -20.84
CA ARG A 250 -7.79 -18.84 -21.17
C ARG A 250 -7.53 -19.20 -22.64
N GLU A 251 -7.60 -18.22 -23.54
CA GLU A 251 -7.39 -18.43 -24.97
C GLU A 251 -5.90 -18.53 -25.33
N LEU A 252 -5.04 -17.77 -24.67
CA LEU A 252 -3.63 -17.64 -25.06
C LEU A 252 -2.66 -18.51 -24.25
N ILE A 253 -3.00 -18.87 -23.00
CA ILE A 253 -2.14 -19.73 -22.20
C ILE A 253 -2.56 -21.20 -22.36
N PRO A 254 -1.63 -22.11 -22.73
CA PRO A 254 -1.90 -23.54 -22.80
C PRO A 254 -2.44 -24.11 -21.48
N ALA A 255 -3.42 -25.03 -21.56
CA ALA A 255 -4.12 -25.57 -20.40
C ALA A 255 -3.20 -26.31 -19.41
N ASP A 256 -2.12 -26.93 -19.88
CA ASP A 256 -1.09 -27.58 -19.05
C ASP A 256 -0.24 -26.58 -18.25
N ARG A 257 -0.21 -25.31 -18.69
CA ARG A 257 0.47 -24.20 -18.02
C ARG A 257 -0.48 -23.29 -17.26
N LEU A 258 -1.79 -23.55 -17.24
CA LEU A 258 -2.79 -22.67 -16.62
C LEU A 258 -3.58 -23.38 -15.52
N LEU A 259 -3.57 -22.80 -14.33
CA LEU A 259 -4.52 -23.12 -13.26
C LEU A 259 -5.56 -22.00 -13.14
N GLU A 260 -6.82 -22.30 -13.41
CA GLU A 260 -7.92 -21.43 -12.98
C GLU A 260 -8.25 -21.73 -11.52
N TYR A 261 -8.20 -20.69 -10.68
CA TYR A 261 -8.12 -20.87 -9.23
C TYR A 261 -8.97 -19.85 -8.47
N ASN A 262 -9.85 -20.34 -7.60
CA ASN A 262 -10.47 -19.54 -6.56
C ASN A 262 -9.78 -19.86 -5.24
N VAL A 263 -9.22 -18.85 -4.56
CA VAL A 263 -8.45 -19.05 -3.31
C VAL A 263 -9.22 -19.78 -2.20
N LYS A 264 -10.55 -19.85 -2.28
CA LYS A 264 -11.38 -20.67 -1.38
C LYS A 264 -11.14 -22.18 -1.52
N GLN A 265 -10.57 -22.62 -2.65
CA GLN A 265 -10.24 -24.03 -2.88
C GLN A 265 -9.04 -24.49 -2.02
N GLY A 266 -8.27 -23.57 -1.44
CA GLY A 266 -7.16 -23.90 -0.54
C GLY A 266 -5.96 -24.53 -1.24
N TRP A 267 -5.15 -25.27 -0.47
CA TRP A 267 -3.83 -25.74 -0.90
C TRP A 267 -3.85 -26.78 -2.02
N GLU A 268 -4.77 -27.73 -1.97
CA GLU A 268 -4.72 -28.96 -2.77
C GLU A 268 -4.53 -28.72 -4.28
N PRO A 269 -5.40 -27.97 -5.00
CA PRO A 269 -5.23 -27.74 -6.43
C PRO A 269 -3.97 -26.91 -6.74
N LEU A 270 -3.56 -26.02 -5.83
CA LEU A 270 -2.36 -25.21 -6.00
C LEU A 270 -1.09 -26.07 -5.92
N CYS A 271 -0.98 -26.90 -4.89
CA CYS A 271 0.14 -27.84 -4.73
C CYS A 271 0.23 -28.81 -5.90
N GLN A 272 -0.91 -29.40 -6.30
CA GLN A 272 -0.97 -30.35 -7.40
C GLN A 272 -0.46 -29.70 -8.69
N PHE A 273 -0.98 -28.52 -9.02
CA PHE A 273 -0.56 -27.78 -10.20
C PHE A 273 0.93 -27.41 -10.17
N LEU A 274 1.46 -27.04 -9.00
CA LEU A 274 2.86 -26.67 -8.83
C LEU A 274 3.80 -27.85 -8.59
N ASN A 275 3.30 -29.09 -8.60
CA ASN A 275 4.04 -30.33 -8.32
C ASN A 275 4.72 -30.32 -6.93
N ILE A 276 4.02 -29.80 -5.92
CA ILE A 276 4.49 -29.79 -4.53
C ILE A 276 4.19 -31.16 -3.89
N ALA A 277 5.24 -31.86 -3.46
CA ALA A 277 5.13 -33.20 -2.92
C ALA A 277 4.36 -33.28 -1.60
N GLN A 278 4.48 -32.26 -0.74
CA GLN A 278 3.77 -32.15 0.53
C GLN A 278 3.18 -30.76 0.67
N CYS A 279 1.85 -30.66 0.60
CA CYS A 279 1.17 -29.41 0.90
C CYS A 279 1.40 -29.00 2.37
N PRO A 280 1.39 -27.69 2.67
CA PRO A 280 1.31 -27.22 4.03
C PRO A 280 0.05 -27.75 4.74
N ASP A 281 0.22 -28.17 5.99
CA ASP A 281 -0.89 -28.55 6.89
C ASP A 281 -1.55 -27.32 7.55
N THR A 282 -1.07 -26.12 7.22
CA THR A 282 -1.61 -24.84 7.71
C THR A 282 -2.88 -24.47 6.96
N PRO A 283 -3.77 -23.67 7.57
CA PRO A 283 -4.83 -22.99 6.82
C PRO A 283 -4.29 -22.20 5.62
N PHE A 284 -5.00 -22.26 4.49
CA PHE A 284 -4.67 -21.40 3.36
C PHE A 284 -4.72 -19.91 3.77
N PRO A 285 -3.75 -19.07 3.38
CA PRO A 285 -3.72 -17.68 3.80
C PRO A 285 -4.99 -16.90 3.44
N LYS A 286 -5.62 -16.26 4.44
CA LYS A 286 -6.79 -15.40 4.25
C LYS A 286 -6.51 -14.01 4.81
N THR A 287 -6.30 -13.03 3.93
CA THR A 287 -5.98 -11.65 4.32
C THR A 287 -6.50 -10.66 3.27
N ASN A 288 -6.16 -9.37 3.43
CA ASN A 288 -6.49 -8.31 2.49
C ASN A 288 -8.01 -8.11 2.32
N SER A 289 -8.75 -8.21 3.42
CA SER A 289 -10.19 -7.97 3.46
C SER A 289 -10.50 -6.49 3.14
N ALA A 290 -11.72 -6.21 2.68
CA ALA A 290 -12.14 -4.82 2.43
C ALA A 290 -11.96 -3.94 3.69
N ARG A 291 -12.28 -4.50 4.87
CA ARG A 291 -12.12 -3.82 6.16
C ARG A 291 -10.65 -3.56 6.47
N SER A 292 -9.77 -4.55 6.34
CA SER A 292 -8.34 -4.37 6.64
C SER A 292 -7.71 -3.33 5.71
N VAL A 293 -8.10 -3.30 4.43
CA VAL A 293 -7.64 -2.29 3.45
C VAL A 293 -8.09 -0.88 3.82
N GLN A 294 -9.34 -0.70 4.22
CA GLN A 294 -9.83 0.60 4.66
C GLN A 294 -9.08 1.10 5.89
N VAL A 295 -8.89 0.22 6.88
CA VAL A 295 -8.14 0.55 8.10
C VAL A 295 -6.68 0.86 7.77
N GLN A 296 -6.06 0.12 6.84
CA GLN A 296 -4.71 0.38 6.34
C GLN A 296 -4.57 1.76 5.70
N ALA A 297 -5.50 2.17 4.83
CA ALA A 297 -5.46 3.50 4.21
C ALA A 297 -5.58 4.62 5.26
N ILE A 298 -6.47 4.43 6.25
CA ILE A 298 -6.68 5.36 7.35
C ILE A 298 -5.43 5.44 8.23
N SER A 299 -4.90 4.31 8.68
CA SER A 299 -3.73 4.25 9.57
C SER A 299 -2.48 4.81 8.88
N ALA A 300 -2.27 4.51 7.59
CA ALA A 300 -1.16 5.04 6.80
C ALA A 300 -1.15 6.58 6.72
N THR A 301 -2.33 7.20 6.87
CA THR A 301 -2.50 8.66 6.86
C THR A 301 -2.43 9.27 8.27
N ILE A 302 -3.14 8.67 9.24
CA ILE A 302 -3.29 9.24 10.59
C ILE A 302 -2.01 9.10 11.42
N ILE A 303 -1.34 7.96 11.36
CA ILE A 303 -0.13 7.69 12.17
C ILE A 303 0.93 8.78 11.99
N PRO A 304 1.37 9.13 10.76
CA PRO A 304 2.39 10.17 10.59
C PRO A 304 1.89 11.55 11.05
N LEU A 305 0.60 11.87 10.84
CA LEU A 305 0.02 13.12 11.32
C LEU A 305 0.05 13.23 12.84
N VAL A 306 -0.30 12.17 13.56
CA VAL A 306 -0.25 12.12 15.03
C VAL A 306 1.18 12.29 15.53
N ILE A 307 2.16 11.62 14.89
CA ILE A 307 3.59 11.75 15.24
C ILE A 307 4.06 13.20 15.02
N VAL A 308 3.75 13.80 13.86
CA VAL A 308 4.13 15.19 13.55
C VAL A 308 3.48 16.17 14.53
N LEU A 309 2.18 16.04 14.80
CA LEU A 309 1.48 16.88 15.77
C LEU A 309 2.06 16.74 17.17
N PHE A 310 2.43 15.53 17.58
CA PHE A 310 3.08 15.29 18.87
C PHE A 310 4.45 15.99 18.96
N ILE A 311 5.27 15.90 17.90
CA ILE A 311 6.57 16.59 17.83
C ILE A 311 6.38 18.11 17.88
N LEU A 312 5.47 18.65 17.07
CA LEU A 312 5.17 20.08 17.03
C LEU A 312 4.65 20.59 18.37
N PHE A 313 3.74 19.85 19.00
CA PHE A 313 3.21 20.18 20.32
C PHE A 313 4.31 20.14 21.39
N THR A 314 5.21 19.16 21.33
CA THR A 314 6.35 19.06 22.25
C THR A 314 7.31 20.24 22.09
N ALA A 315 7.63 20.62 20.85
CA ALA A 315 8.46 21.79 20.56
C ALA A 315 7.80 23.09 21.04
N PHE A 316 6.50 23.27 20.75
CA PHE A 316 5.71 24.37 21.24
C PHE A 316 5.68 24.42 22.77
N ALA A 317 5.44 23.31 23.44
CA ALA A 317 5.36 23.24 24.90
C ALA A 317 6.69 23.64 25.56
N LYS A 318 7.83 23.21 24.98
CA LYS A 318 9.17 23.62 25.44
C LYS A 318 9.43 25.11 25.21
N PHE A 319 9.10 25.63 24.03
CA PHE A 319 9.21 27.06 23.73
C PHE A 319 8.33 27.90 24.66
N PHE A 320 7.08 27.49 24.84
CA PHE A 320 6.11 28.12 25.73
C PHE A 320 6.64 28.15 27.18
N GLN A 321 7.18 27.04 27.67
CA GLN A 321 7.79 26.97 29.00
C GLN A 321 8.96 27.93 29.13
N LYS A 322 9.84 28.01 28.12
CA LYS A 322 10.97 28.95 28.13
C LYS A 322 10.52 30.41 28.07
N ALA A 323 9.45 30.73 27.34
CA ALA A 323 8.95 32.09 27.18
C ALA A 323 8.12 32.58 28.36
N THR A 324 7.41 31.68 29.05
CA THR A 324 6.43 32.04 30.09
C THR A 324 6.84 31.61 31.51
N ASN A 325 7.92 30.83 31.65
CA ASN A 325 8.28 30.11 32.88
C ASN A 325 7.14 29.23 33.44
N GLN A 326 6.17 28.84 32.61
CA GLN A 326 5.06 27.95 32.98
C GLN A 326 4.88 26.85 31.95
N THR A 327 4.51 25.65 32.40
CA THR A 327 4.09 24.60 31.45
C THR A 327 2.72 24.94 30.84
N VAL A 328 2.42 24.37 29.67
CA VAL A 328 1.09 24.52 29.03
C VAL A 328 -0.03 24.07 29.98
N LEU A 329 0.18 23.00 30.75
CA LEU A 329 -0.76 22.51 31.77
C LEU A 329 -0.95 23.51 32.93
N GLN A 330 0.13 24.13 33.41
CA GLN A 330 0.03 25.16 34.46
C GLN A 330 -0.73 26.39 33.97
N TRP A 331 -0.42 26.86 32.76
CA TRP A 331 -1.08 28.01 32.17
C TRP A 331 -2.58 27.75 31.92
N THR A 332 -2.92 26.60 31.32
CA THR A 332 -4.32 26.21 31.08
C THR A 332 -5.11 26.07 32.38
N ASN A 333 -4.53 25.47 33.43
CA ASN A 333 -5.16 25.41 34.75
C ASN A 333 -5.37 26.80 35.37
N CYS A 334 -4.39 27.69 35.25
CA CYS A 334 -4.52 29.07 35.74
C CYS A 334 -5.66 29.81 35.01
N ARG A 335 -5.69 29.69 33.67
CA ARG A 335 -6.70 30.34 32.84
C ARG A 335 -8.10 29.77 33.06
N SER A 336 -8.23 28.45 33.19
CA SER A 336 -9.49 27.77 33.52
C SER A 336 -10.03 28.23 34.88
N LYS A 337 -9.19 28.29 35.92
CA LYS A 337 -9.57 28.82 37.24
C LYS A 337 -10.00 30.29 37.17
N GLN A 338 -9.29 31.13 36.41
CA GLN A 338 -9.67 32.53 36.20
C GLN A 338 -11.03 32.66 35.48
N LEU A 339 -11.28 31.85 34.45
CA LEU A 339 -12.56 31.81 33.73
C LEU A 339 -13.70 31.34 34.63
N LEU A 340 -13.49 30.25 35.37
CA LEU A 340 -14.46 29.74 36.35
C LEU A 340 -14.78 30.78 37.42
N ARG A 341 -13.79 31.49 37.96
CA ARG A 341 -14.03 32.60 38.90
C ARG A 341 -14.85 33.72 38.27
N LYS A 342 -14.53 34.13 37.03
CA LYS A 342 -15.30 35.17 36.32
C LYS A 342 -16.76 34.76 36.08
N VAL A 343 -17.01 33.50 35.71
CA VAL A 343 -18.36 32.99 35.41
C VAL A 343 -19.15 32.74 36.70
N LEU A 344 -18.54 32.13 37.73
CA LEU A 344 -19.22 31.74 38.97
C LEU A 344 -19.32 32.86 40.00
N LEU A 345 -18.33 33.75 40.08
CA LEU A 345 -18.26 34.83 41.08
C LEU A 345 -18.59 36.21 40.50
N GLY A 346 -18.86 36.32 39.20
CA GLY A 346 -19.31 37.56 38.56
C GLY A 346 -18.32 38.73 38.64
N GLU A 347 -17.02 38.47 38.82
CA GLU A 347 -16.01 39.53 38.94
C GLU A 347 -15.94 40.39 37.66
N LYS A 348 -16.52 41.60 37.72
CA LYS A 348 -16.28 42.66 36.73
C LYS A 348 -14.82 43.07 36.81
N VAL A 349 -14.14 43.05 35.66
CA VAL A 349 -12.74 43.46 35.53
C VAL A 349 -12.59 44.92 35.99
N VAL A 350 -11.98 45.14 37.15
CA VAL A 350 -11.51 46.47 37.55
C VAL A 350 -10.22 46.74 36.78
N TYR A 351 -10.28 47.60 35.77
CA TYR A 351 -9.11 48.07 35.05
C TYR A 351 -8.31 49.01 35.96
N VAL A 352 -7.15 48.56 36.44
CA VAL A 352 -6.18 49.44 37.13
C VAL A 352 -5.16 49.90 36.10
N PRO A 353 -5.06 51.21 35.78
CA PRO A 353 -4.11 51.69 34.79
C PRO A 353 -2.68 51.52 35.31
N SER A 354 -1.82 50.98 34.44
CA SER A 354 -0.37 50.88 34.66
C SER A 354 0.22 52.24 35.07
N LYS A 355 0.78 52.34 36.29
CA LYS A 355 1.66 53.45 36.65
C LYS A 355 2.93 53.33 35.81
N LYS A 356 3.11 54.29 34.90
CA LYS A 356 4.37 54.56 34.21
C LYS A 356 5.53 54.46 35.19
N GLN A 357 6.42 53.50 35.00
CA GLN A 357 7.79 53.58 35.52
C GLN A 357 8.44 54.80 34.87
N LYS A 358 8.70 55.83 35.68
CA LYS A 358 9.58 56.93 35.31
C LYS A 358 11.01 56.54 35.70
N LEU A 359 11.86 56.56 34.67
CA LEU A 359 13.33 56.61 34.62
C LEU A 359 14.10 55.42 35.18
#